data_AF-A0A8S0T8R3-F1
#
_entry.id   AF-A0A8S0T8R3-F1
#
_cell.length_a   1.000
_cell.length_b   1.000
_cell.length_c   1.000
_cell.angle_alpha   90.00
_cell.angle_beta   90.00
_cell.angle_gamma   90.00
#
_symmetry.space_group_name_H-M   'P 1'
#
loop_
_entity.id
_entity.type
_entity.pdbx_description
1 polymer ?
#
loop_
_entity_poly.entity_id
_entity_poly.type
_entity_poly.pdbx_seq_one_letter_code
_entity_poly.pdbx_strand_id
1 'polypeptide(L)'
;MLSRKMAKSRSFLIGILVLSCWTAIANAERMIYKDPKIPINHRIKDLMNRMTLEEKIGQMTQIDRSVASTEVMKKYYIGSVLSGGGSVPAPQASAETWVDMVNDFQKGSLSTRLGIPMIYGIDAVHGNNNVYNATIFPHNIGLGATRDPVLVKKIGAATALEVRATGITYAFAPCIAVCRDPRWGRCYESYSEDPAIVQAMTELVPGLQGDLPANFRKGVPYVGGKEKVLACAKHFVGDGGTTKGINENNTVTNWHGLLNIHMPAYYDTIIKGVSTVMVSYSSWNGVKMHANRELVTGFLKNKLRFRGFVISDWQGLDRITSPPHANYTYSILEGVDAGIDMLMIPYNYTEFIDGLTFLVKNNFIPMSRIDDAVKRILRVKFMMGLFENPLADYSMTKYLGSQEHRELAREAVRRTLVLLKNGGSSDKALIPLSKKSPKILVAGTHADNIGNQCGGWTIQWQGQTGNITVPRFLRP
;
A
#
# COMPACT_ATOMS: atom_id res chain seq x y z
N MET A 1 -23.53 -9.61 -87.33
CA MET A 1 -22.34 -9.30 -86.53
C MET A 1 -22.58 -8.00 -85.77
N LEU A 2 -22.08 -7.90 -84.53
CA LEU A 2 -22.09 -6.72 -83.64
C LEU A 2 -23.33 -6.51 -82.75
N SER A 3 -23.45 -7.33 -81.71
CA SER A 3 -23.98 -6.90 -80.41
C SER A 3 -23.12 -7.53 -79.32
N ARG A 4 -22.33 -6.71 -78.61
CA ARG A 4 -21.72 -6.95 -77.28
C ARG A 4 -20.57 -5.96 -77.03
N LYS A 5 -20.89 -4.74 -76.61
CA LYS A 5 -19.98 -3.88 -75.84
C LYS A 5 -20.83 -2.88 -75.06
N MET A 6 -21.17 -3.22 -73.82
CA MET A 6 -21.49 -2.30 -72.70
C MET A 6 -22.09 -3.11 -71.54
N ALA A 7 -21.29 -3.93 -70.87
CA ALA A 7 -21.71 -4.59 -69.62
C ALA A 7 -20.54 -5.00 -68.71
N LYS A 8 -19.38 -4.33 -68.80
CA LYS A 8 -18.19 -4.71 -68.00
C LYS A 8 -17.60 -3.59 -67.12
N SER A 9 -18.25 -2.45 -66.98
CA SER A 9 -17.70 -1.31 -66.23
C SER A 9 -18.40 -0.99 -64.90
N ARG A 10 -19.50 -1.67 -64.54
CA ARG A 10 -20.21 -1.41 -63.26
C ARG A 10 -19.87 -2.40 -62.14
N SER A 11 -19.30 -3.56 -62.47
CA SER A 11 -18.96 -4.59 -61.47
C SER A 11 -17.63 -4.36 -60.75
N PHE A 12 -16.78 -3.45 -61.24
CA PHE A 12 -15.47 -3.16 -60.64
C PHE A 12 -15.53 -2.07 -59.55
N LEU A 13 -16.50 -1.14 -59.61
CA LEU A 13 -16.67 -0.11 -58.58
C LEU A 13 -17.37 -0.63 -57.31
N ILE A 14 -18.18 -1.69 -57.40
CA ILE A 14 -18.86 -2.30 -56.24
C ILE A 14 -17.89 -3.18 -55.44
N GLY A 15 -16.92 -3.84 -56.10
CA GLY A 15 -15.90 -4.64 -55.41
C GLY A 15 -14.91 -3.82 -54.58
N ILE A 16 -14.60 -2.58 -55.00
CA ILE A 16 -13.68 -1.68 -54.27
C ILE A 16 -14.39 -1.02 -53.06
N LEU A 17 -15.70 -0.76 -53.13
CA LEU A 17 -16.49 -0.27 -52.00
C LEU A 17 -16.76 -1.34 -50.94
N VAL A 18 -16.84 -2.62 -51.33
CA VAL A 18 -17.03 -3.73 -50.37
C VAL A 18 -15.70 -4.11 -49.68
N LEU A 19 -14.55 -4.01 -50.38
CA LEU A 19 -13.24 -4.21 -49.73
C LEU A 19 -12.84 -3.07 -48.78
N SER A 20 -13.23 -1.82 -49.07
CA SER A 20 -12.96 -0.67 -48.19
C SER A 20 -13.86 -0.65 -46.93
N CYS A 21 -15.07 -1.22 -47.02
CA CYS A 21 -15.90 -1.47 -45.83
C CYS A 21 -15.36 -2.62 -44.96
N TRP A 22 -14.67 -3.62 -45.51
CA TRP A 22 -14.08 -4.70 -44.70
C TRP A 22 -12.82 -4.28 -43.94
N THR A 23 -12.03 -3.35 -44.48
CA THR A 23 -10.91 -2.75 -43.74
C THR A 23 -11.37 -1.76 -42.66
N ALA A 24 -12.55 -1.16 -42.80
CA ALA A 24 -13.13 -0.26 -41.80
C ALA A 24 -13.84 -1.00 -40.65
N ILE A 25 -14.32 -2.22 -40.89
CA ILE A 25 -15.03 -3.04 -39.87
C ILE A 25 -14.08 -3.99 -39.12
N ALA A 26 -12.92 -4.34 -39.71
CA ALA A 26 -11.90 -5.16 -39.05
C ALA A 26 -10.98 -4.38 -38.08
N ASN A 27 -11.12 -3.06 -38.00
CA ASN A 27 -10.44 -2.25 -36.99
C ASN A 27 -11.32 -2.14 -35.74
N ALA A 28 -11.65 -3.28 -35.13
CA ALA A 28 -11.90 -3.26 -33.69
C ALA A 28 -10.63 -2.67 -33.07
N GLU A 29 -10.66 -1.40 -32.68
CA GLU A 29 -9.48 -0.64 -32.27
C GLU A 29 -8.62 -1.50 -31.34
N ARG A 30 -7.46 -1.92 -31.84
CA ARG A 30 -6.51 -2.70 -31.04
C ARG A 30 -6.23 -1.91 -29.77
N MET A 31 -6.68 -2.43 -28.62
CA MET A 31 -6.46 -1.82 -27.31
C MET A 31 -4.99 -1.96 -26.93
N ILE A 32 -4.18 -0.97 -27.30
CA ILE A 32 -2.72 -0.96 -27.09
C ILE A 32 -2.38 -1.20 -25.62
N TYR A 33 -3.17 -0.65 -24.69
CA TYR A 33 -2.96 -0.84 -23.27
C TYR A 33 -3.06 -2.29 -22.78
N LYS A 34 -3.67 -3.21 -23.54
CA LYS A 34 -3.75 -4.64 -23.21
C LYS A 34 -2.54 -5.44 -23.68
N ASP A 35 -1.66 -4.87 -24.50
CA ASP A 35 -0.49 -5.58 -25.04
C ASP A 35 0.72 -5.44 -24.10
N PRO A 36 1.18 -6.51 -23.42
CA PRO A 36 2.27 -6.43 -22.46
C PRO A 36 3.64 -6.13 -23.11
N LYS A 37 3.77 -6.27 -24.43
CA LYS A 37 5.01 -5.96 -25.16
C LYS A 37 5.19 -4.47 -25.39
N ILE A 38 4.13 -3.67 -25.21
CA ILE A 38 4.18 -2.23 -25.41
C ILE A 38 4.75 -1.54 -24.16
N PRO A 39 5.66 -0.55 -24.31
CA PRO A 39 6.19 0.20 -23.19
C PRO A 39 5.08 0.80 -22.31
N ILE A 40 5.26 0.72 -20.98
CA ILE A 40 4.27 1.15 -19.98
C ILE A 40 3.71 2.56 -20.26
N ASN A 41 4.56 3.53 -20.62
CA ASN A 41 4.11 4.90 -20.88
C ASN A 41 3.14 5.00 -22.07
N HIS A 42 3.30 4.16 -23.10
CA HIS A 42 2.37 4.12 -24.23
C HIS A 42 1.05 3.43 -23.84
N ARG A 43 1.11 2.36 -23.04
CA ARG A 43 -0.08 1.70 -22.49
C ARG A 43 -0.90 2.64 -21.62
N ILE A 44 -0.25 3.41 -20.74
CA ILE A 44 -0.92 4.43 -19.92
C ILE A 44 -1.57 5.50 -20.79
N LYS A 45 -0.87 6.03 -21.80
CA LYS A 45 -1.41 7.06 -22.69
C LYS A 45 -2.64 6.56 -23.44
N ASP A 46 -2.57 5.36 -24.01
CA ASP A 46 -3.70 4.74 -24.71
C ASP A 46 -4.89 4.53 -23.76
N LEU A 47 -4.67 3.97 -22.57
CA LEU A 47 -5.74 3.76 -21.60
C LEU A 47 -6.38 5.08 -21.15
N MET A 48 -5.57 6.08 -20.78
CA MET A 48 -6.04 7.40 -20.34
C MET A 48 -6.91 8.11 -21.38
N ASN A 49 -6.57 7.99 -22.66
CA ASN A 49 -7.34 8.58 -23.76
C ASN A 49 -8.72 7.94 -23.94
N ARG A 50 -8.89 6.71 -23.44
CA ARG A 50 -10.15 5.96 -23.52
C ARG A 50 -11.03 6.18 -22.29
N MET A 51 -10.48 6.70 -21.19
CA MET A 51 -11.19 6.80 -19.92
C MET A 51 -12.14 7.99 -19.84
N THR A 52 -13.35 7.76 -19.33
CA THR A 52 -14.27 8.84 -18.93
C THR A 52 -13.83 9.51 -17.63
N LEU A 53 -14.49 10.60 -17.24
CA LEU A 53 -14.24 11.24 -15.95
C LEU A 53 -14.58 10.30 -14.79
N GLU A 54 -15.69 9.56 -14.89
CA GLU A 54 -16.15 8.62 -13.88
C GLU A 54 -15.15 7.46 -13.70
N GLU A 55 -14.61 6.93 -14.79
CA GLU A 55 -13.56 5.89 -14.73
C GLU A 55 -12.26 6.44 -14.10
N LYS A 56 -11.92 7.70 -14.38
CA LYS A 56 -10.75 8.37 -13.78
C LYS A 56 -10.93 8.59 -12.28
N ILE A 57 -12.08 9.13 -11.86
CA ILE A 57 -12.42 9.32 -10.45
C ILE A 57 -12.49 7.96 -9.73
N GLY A 58 -13.09 6.95 -10.34
CA GLY A 58 -13.11 5.59 -9.81
C GLY A 58 -11.71 5.06 -9.50
N GLN A 59 -10.72 5.31 -10.38
CA GLN A 59 -9.32 4.94 -10.10
C GLN A 59 -8.72 5.62 -8.87
N MET A 60 -9.15 6.84 -8.55
CA MET A 60 -8.71 7.60 -7.37
C MET A 60 -9.41 7.15 -6.07
N THR A 61 -10.44 6.31 -6.16
CA THR A 61 -11.22 5.87 -5.00
C THR A 61 -10.69 4.54 -4.45
N GLN A 62 -10.34 4.52 -3.16
CA GLN A 62 -10.12 3.31 -2.37
C GLN A 62 -11.21 3.15 -1.32
N ILE A 63 -11.82 1.96 -1.24
CA ILE A 63 -12.91 1.63 -0.30
C ILE A 63 -12.54 0.44 0.59
N ASP A 64 -13.10 0.35 1.78
CA ASP A 64 -12.93 -0.84 2.62
C ASP A 64 -13.76 -2.01 2.05
N ARG A 65 -13.24 -3.22 2.21
CA ARG A 65 -13.91 -4.46 1.78
C ARG A 65 -15.34 -4.57 2.29
N SER A 66 -15.68 -3.94 3.40
CA SER A 66 -17.02 -4.03 4.02
C SER A 66 -18.13 -3.45 3.18
N VAL A 67 -17.79 -2.51 2.29
CA VAL A 67 -18.73 -1.88 1.37
C VAL A 67 -18.44 -2.24 -0.10
N ALA A 68 -17.47 -3.14 -0.33
CA ALA A 68 -17.14 -3.64 -1.65
C ALA A 68 -18.03 -4.84 -2.02
N SER A 69 -18.43 -4.88 -3.29
CA SER A 69 -19.07 -6.03 -3.93
C SER A 69 -18.74 -6.01 -5.42
N THR A 70 -18.96 -7.12 -6.14
CA THR A 70 -18.81 -7.18 -7.60
C THR A 70 -19.53 -6.04 -8.30
N GLU A 71 -20.77 -5.74 -7.87
CA GLU A 71 -21.62 -4.68 -8.41
C GLU A 71 -21.06 -3.29 -8.12
N VAL A 72 -20.58 -3.05 -6.89
CA VAL A 72 -19.96 -1.77 -6.51
C VAL A 72 -18.70 -1.52 -7.32
N MET A 73 -17.82 -2.52 -7.41
CA MET A 73 -16.57 -2.44 -8.19
C MET A 73 -16.85 -2.11 -9.66
N LYS A 74 -17.87 -2.75 -10.24
CA LYS A 74 -18.27 -2.53 -11.63
C LYS A 74 -18.94 -1.18 -11.86
N LYS A 75 -19.88 -0.79 -11.00
CA LYS A 75 -20.71 0.41 -11.16
C LYS A 75 -19.90 1.70 -11.02
N TYR A 76 -18.96 1.73 -10.07
CA TYR A 76 -18.20 2.93 -9.71
C TYR A 76 -16.73 2.89 -10.17
N TYR A 77 -16.36 1.88 -10.97
CA TYR A 77 -15.01 1.75 -11.54
C TYR A 77 -13.88 1.80 -10.48
N ILE A 78 -14.16 1.26 -9.29
CA ILE A 78 -13.33 1.42 -8.10
C ILE A 78 -11.89 0.96 -8.37
N GLY A 79 -10.94 1.84 -8.07
CA GLY A 79 -9.53 1.66 -8.35
C GLY A 79 -8.80 0.79 -7.34
N SER A 80 -9.28 0.76 -6.10
CA SER A 80 -8.64 -0.01 -5.04
C SER A 80 -9.62 -0.40 -3.93
N VAL A 81 -9.33 -1.52 -3.27
CA VAL A 81 -10.00 -1.96 -2.04
C VAL A 81 -8.95 -2.08 -0.94
N LEU A 82 -9.33 -1.94 0.32
CA LEU A 82 -8.49 -2.31 1.44
C LEU A 82 -9.21 -3.16 2.49
N SER A 83 -8.42 -3.76 3.38
CA SER A 83 -8.84 -4.18 4.71
C SER A 83 -8.25 -3.25 5.76
N GLY A 84 -9.10 -2.53 6.50
CA GLY A 84 -8.69 -1.90 7.76
C GLY A 84 -8.29 -2.93 8.83
N GLY A 85 -7.73 -2.49 9.96
CA GLY A 85 -7.34 -3.38 11.06
C GLY A 85 -8.53 -4.18 11.61
N GLY A 86 -8.46 -5.52 11.53
CA GLY A 86 -9.56 -6.42 11.89
C GLY A 86 -10.65 -6.61 10.81
N SER A 87 -10.55 -5.93 9.66
CA SER A 87 -11.49 -6.09 8.54
C SER A 87 -11.15 -7.35 7.73
N VAL A 88 -11.67 -8.49 8.19
CA VAL A 88 -11.37 -9.83 7.64
C VAL A 88 -12.62 -10.45 6.97
N PRO A 89 -12.48 -11.42 6.05
CA PRO A 89 -13.63 -12.07 5.41
C PRO A 89 -14.44 -12.94 6.39
N ALA A 90 -13.76 -13.60 7.35
CA ALA A 90 -14.38 -14.38 8.41
C ALA A 90 -13.41 -14.53 9.60
N PRO A 91 -13.90 -14.82 10.82
CA PRO A 91 -13.05 -15.23 11.93
C PRO A 91 -12.17 -16.43 11.54
N GLN A 92 -10.87 -16.34 11.79
CA GLN A 92 -9.89 -17.40 11.48
C GLN A 92 -9.90 -17.86 10.01
N ALA A 93 -10.29 -16.98 9.07
CA ALA A 93 -10.31 -17.28 7.64
C ALA A 93 -8.99 -17.85 7.13
N SER A 94 -9.07 -18.90 6.29
CA SER A 94 -7.90 -19.48 5.63
C SER A 94 -7.37 -18.55 4.54
N ALA A 95 -6.15 -18.82 4.07
CA ALA A 95 -5.57 -18.13 2.92
C ALA A 95 -6.49 -18.19 1.69
N GLU A 96 -7.09 -19.35 1.42
CA GLU A 96 -8.01 -19.57 0.31
C GLU A 96 -9.27 -18.70 0.43
N THR A 97 -9.84 -18.56 1.63
CA THR A 97 -10.98 -17.65 1.86
C THR A 97 -10.64 -16.19 1.53
N TRP A 98 -9.42 -15.75 1.84
CA TRP A 98 -8.94 -14.43 1.42
C TRP A 98 -8.78 -14.33 -0.10
N VAL A 99 -8.16 -15.34 -0.72
CA VAL A 99 -7.96 -15.42 -2.18
C VAL A 99 -9.30 -15.36 -2.92
N ASP A 100 -10.31 -16.09 -2.45
CA ASP A 100 -11.67 -16.08 -2.99
C ASP A 100 -12.28 -14.67 -2.96
N MET A 101 -12.25 -14.03 -1.78
CA MET A 101 -12.76 -12.65 -1.61
C MET A 101 -12.06 -11.66 -2.55
N VAL A 102 -10.73 -11.69 -2.60
CA VAL A 102 -9.93 -10.79 -3.45
C VAL A 102 -10.25 -11.02 -4.93
N ASN A 103 -10.35 -12.28 -5.36
CA ASN A 103 -10.68 -12.65 -6.72
C ASN A 103 -12.09 -12.20 -7.11
N ASP A 104 -13.07 -12.27 -6.20
CA ASP A 104 -14.43 -11.84 -6.48
C ASP A 104 -14.53 -10.33 -6.71
N PHE A 105 -13.89 -9.51 -5.88
CA PHE A 105 -13.80 -8.08 -6.14
C PHE A 105 -13.07 -7.78 -7.45
N GLN A 106 -11.99 -8.51 -7.74
CA GLN A 106 -11.23 -8.34 -8.97
C GLN A 106 -12.07 -8.66 -10.22
N LYS A 107 -12.88 -9.73 -10.19
CA LYS A 107 -13.82 -10.06 -11.28
C LYS A 107 -14.79 -8.90 -11.54
N GLY A 108 -15.27 -8.24 -10.49
CA GLY A 108 -16.06 -7.01 -10.60
C GLY A 108 -15.36 -5.92 -11.40
N SER A 109 -14.12 -5.57 -11.01
CA SER A 109 -13.29 -4.58 -11.73
C SER A 109 -13.00 -4.97 -13.18
N LEU A 110 -12.68 -6.24 -13.43
CA LEU A 110 -12.37 -6.75 -14.78
C LEU A 110 -13.61 -6.80 -15.70
N SER A 111 -14.81 -6.85 -15.14
CA SER A 111 -16.07 -6.82 -15.90
C SER A 111 -16.50 -5.42 -16.37
N THR A 112 -15.74 -4.37 -16.02
CA THR A 112 -15.95 -3.00 -16.50
C THR A 112 -15.57 -2.87 -17.97
N ARG A 113 -16.03 -1.78 -18.62
CA ARG A 113 -15.78 -1.51 -20.05
C ARG A 113 -14.29 -1.57 -20.43
N LEU A 114 -13.41 -1.04 -19.59
CA LEU A 114 -11.96 -1.04 -19.81
C LEU A 114 -11.21 -2.16 -19.07
N GLY A 115 -11.89 -2.92 -18.19
CA GLY A 115 -11.30 -4.03 -17.45
C GLY A 115 -10.04 -3.67 -16.67
N ILE A 116 -10.02 -2.49 -16.03
CA ILE A 116 -8.86 -2.04 -15.25
C ILE A 116 -8.84 -2.78 -13.91
N PRO A 117 -7.80 -3.57 -13.59
CA PRO A 117 -7.76 -4.33 -12.34
C PRO A 117 -7.64 -3.40 -11.13
N MET A 118 -8.29 -3.76 -10.02
CA MET A 118 -8.11 -3.07 -8.72
C MET A 118 -6.82 -3.53 -8.03
N ILE A 119 -6.24 -2.63 -7.24
CA ILE A 119 -5.19 -2.98 -6.27
C ILE A 119 -5.86 -3.21 -4.91
N TYR A 120 -5.44 -4.24 -4.18
CA TYR A 120 -5.93 -4.51 -2.83
C TYR A 120 -4.85 -4.18 -1.79
N GLY A 121 -5.14 -3.29 -0.85
CA GLY A 121 -4.24 -2.84 0.22
C GLY A 121 -4.53 -3.45 1.59
N ILE A 122 -3.50 -3.64 2.41
CA ILE A 122 -3.65 -4.04 3.82
C ILE A 122 -2.48 -3.53 4.67
N ASP A 123 -2.72 -3.32 5.97
CA ASP A 123 -1.66 -3.09 6.95
C ASP A 123 -0.89 -4.39 7.24
N ALA A 124 0.11 -4.71 6.43
CA ALA A 124 1.08 -5.78 6.69
C ALA A 124 2.38 -5.21 7.30
N VAL A 125 2.28 -4.67 8.53
CA VAL A 125 3.30 -3.83 9.16
C VAL A 125 4.33 -4.58 10.01
N HIS A 126 4.03 -5.82 10.41
CA HIS A 126 4.98 -6.72 11.09
C HIS A 126 4.68 -8.19 10.72
N GLY A 127 4.58 -8.44 9.42
CA GLY A 127 3.95 -9.65 8.85
C GLY A 127 2.54 -9.35 8.35
N ASN A 128 1.87 -10.35 7.75
CA ASN A 128 0.48 -10.23 7.27
C ASN A 128 -0.52 -10.32 8.43
N ASN A 129 -0.43 -9.35 9.33
CA ASN A 129 -0.81 -9.45 10.74
C ASN A 129 -2.32 -9.45 11.03
N ASN A 130 -3.19 -9.04 10.08
CA ASN A 130 -4.63 -9.23 10.19
C ASN A 130 -5.07 -10.69 9.96
N VAL A 131 -4.20 -11.51 9.37
CA VAL A 131 -4.55 -12.84 8.89
C VAL A 131 -4.23 -13.87 9.95
N TYR A 132 -5.22 -14.70 10.29
CA TYR A 132 -5.03 -15.82 11.20
C TYR A 132 -3.96 -16.76 10.65
N ASN A 133 -3.11 -17.31 11.55
CA ASN A 133 -1.99 -18.18 11.21
C ASN A 133 -0.80 -17.50 10.47
N ALA A 134 -0.86 -16.23 10.08
CA ALA A 134 0.30 -15.53 9.53
C ALA A 134 1.47 -15.48 10.53
N THR A 135 2.70 -15.42 10.01
CA THR A 135 3.89 -15.15 10.83
C THR A 135 3.86 -13.72 11.34
N ILE A 136 3.97 -13.56 12.65
CA ILE A 136 4.07 -12.24 13.31
C ILE A 136 5.54 -11.97 13.64
N PHE A 137 6.08 -10.90 13.09
CA PHE A 137 7.44 -10.42 13.35
C PHE A 137 7.45 -9.41 14.51
N PRO A 138 8.62 -9.14 15.12
CA PRO A 138 8.76 -8.03 16.05
C PRO A 138 8.33 -6.70 15.40
N HIS A 139 7.66 -5.85 16.18
CA HIS A 139 7.37 -4.48 15.76
C HIS A 139 8.65 -3.67 15.50
N ASN A 140 8.50 -2.60 14.74
CA ASN A 140 9.61 -1.81 14.19
C ASN A 140 10.61 -1.33 15.24
N ILE A 141 10.17 -0.90 16.43
CA ILE A 141 11.08 -0.49 17.51
C ILE A 141 12.08 -1.59 17.89
N GLY A 142 11.61 -2.85 17.95
CA GLY A 142 12.46 -4.01 18.20
C GLY A 142 13.40 -4.29 17.03
N LEU A 143 12.91 -4.18 15.79
CA LEU A 143 13.73 -4.32 14.60
C LEU A 143 14.82 -3.25 14.53
N GLY A 144 14.51 -2.02 14.96
CA GLY A 144 15.46 -0.95 15.15
C GLY A 144 16.62 -1.39 16.04
N ALA A 145 16.32 -1.97 17.21
CA ALA A 145 17.31 -2.45 18.17
C ALA A 145 18.32 -3.46 17.60
N THR A 146 17.95 -4.20 16.54
CA THR A 146 18.86 -5.16 15.88
C THR A 146 20.01 -4.49 15.15
N ARG A 147 19.84 -3.23 14.68
CA ARG A 147 20.76 -2.53 13.77
C ARG A 147 21.12 -3.36 12.52
N ASP A 148 20.22 -4.26 12.11
CA ASP A 148 20.43 -5.22 11.03
C ASP A 148 19.45 -4.97 9.86
N PRO A 149 19.81 -4.09 8.91
CA PRO A 149 18.94 -3.80 7.78
C PRO A 149 18.79 -4.99 6.82
N VAL A 150 19.75 -5.93 6.81
CA VAL A 150 19.66 -7.16 6.01
C VAL A 150 18.59 -8.09 6.56
N LEU A 151 18.49 -8.21 7.88
CA LEU A 151 17.38 -8.92 8.53
C LEU A 151 16.04 -8.29 8.17
N VAL A 152 15.91 -6.96 8.23
CA VAL A 152 14.67 -6.25 7.87
C VAL A 152 14.29 -6.49 6.40
N LYS A 153 15.26 -6.53 5.48
CA LYS A 153 15.01 -6.91 4.08
C LYS A 153 14.42 -8.31 3.95
N LYS A 154 14.99 -9.29 4.67
CA LYS A 154 14.47 -10.68 4.69
C LYS A 154 13.05 -10.74 5.24
N ILE A 155 12.75 -9.98 6.29
CA ILE A 155 11.40 -9.86 6.86
C ILE A 155 10.43 -9.29 5.82
N GLY A 156 10.83 -8.26 5.10
CA GLY A 156 10.04 -7.70 3.99
C GLY A 156 9.74 -8.74 2.91
N ALA A 157 10.73 -9.55 2.52
CA ALA A 157 10.54 -10.60 1.53
C ALA A 157 9.58 -11.71 2.00
N ALA A 158 9.72 -12.16 3.25
CA ALA A 158 8.80 -13.13 3.86
C ALA A 158 7.37 -12.55 3.96
N THR A 159 7.25 -11.29 4.37
CA THR A 159 5.96 -10.59 4.47
C THR A 159 5.30 -10.48 3.10
N ALA A 160 6.03 -10.15 2.04
CA ALA A 160 5.47 -10.10 0.68
C ALA A 160 4.86 -11.43 0.24
N LEU A 161 5.52 -12.54 0.52
CA LEU A 161 5.02 -13.88 0.21
C LEU A 161 3.74 -14.20 1.00
N GLU A 162 3.68 -13.86 2.29
CA GLU A 162 2.49 -14.08 3.11
C GLU A 162 1.32 -13.15 2.74
N VAL A 163 1.59 -11.94 2.25
CA VAL A 163 0.56 -11.05 1.71
C VAL A 163 0.04 -11.59 0.38
N ARG A 164 0.92 -12.09 -0.49
CA ARG A 164 0.52 -12.76 -1.74
C ARG A 164 -0.21 -14.07 -1.51
N ALA A 165 0.08 -14.77 -0.42
CA ALA A 165 -0.62 -15.98 -0.01
C ALA A 165 -2.12 -15.74 0.22
N THR A 166 -2.52 -14.51 0.54
CA THR A 166 -3.93 -14.12 0.71
C THR A 166 -4.49 -13.36 -0.51
N GLY A 167 -3.78 -13.39 -1.65
CA GLY A 167 -4.16 -12.71 -2.87
C GLY A 167 -3.95 -11.19 -2.90
N ILE A 168 -3.56 -10.60 -1.77
CA ILE A 168 -3.38 -9.15 -1.61
C ILE A 168 -2.08 -8.71 -2.29
N THR A 169 -2.06 -7.49 -2.84
CA THR A 169 -0.96 -7.04 -3.71
C THR A 169 -0.23 -5.80 -3.21
N TYR A 170 -0.72 -5.18 -2.13
CA TYR A 170 -0.20 -3.92 -1.61
C TYR A 170 -0.18 -3.92 -0.07
N ALA A 171 1.00 -3.68 0.51
CA ALA A 171 1.21 -3.52 1.94
C ALA A 171 1.40 -2.05 2.31
N PHE A 172 0.66 -1.57 3.30
CA PHE A 172 0.84 -0.23 3.90
C PHE A 172 2.05 -0.19 4.85
N ALA A 173 3.25 -0.52 4.35
CA ALA A 173 4.50 -0.55 5.12
C ALA A 173 5.70 -0.22 4.20
N PRO A 174 6.82 0.32 4.73
CA PRO A 174 7.11 0.61 6.15
C PRO A 174 6.52 1.92 6.69
N CYS A 175 6.20 1.91 7.99
CA CYS A 175 6.16 3.14 8.79
C CYS A 175 7.61 3.61 9.02
N ILE A 176 7.95 4.79 8.48
CA ILE A 176 9.28 5.40 8.58
C ILE A 176 9.24 6.68 9.42
N ALA A 177 8.29 6.74 10.35
CA ALA A 177 8.25 7.76 11.38
C ALA A 177 9.56 7.74 12.17
N VAL A 178 10.07 8.92 12.49
CA VAL A 178 11.11 9.10 13.50
C VAL A 178 10.41 9.55 14.78
N CYS A 179 10.10 8.62 15.68
CA CYS A 179 9.38 8.91 16.92
C CYS A 179 10.27 9.75 17.85
N ARG A 180 9.85 10.98 18.17
CA ARG A 180 10.62 11.92 19.02
C ARG A 180 10.06 12.03 20.45
N ASP A 181 8.92 11.38 20.70
CA ASP A 181 8.26 11.38 21.99
C ASP A 181 7.57 10.02 22.22
N PRO A 182 8.08 9.19 23.15
CA PRO A 182 7.55 7.84 23.37
C PRO A 182 6.15 7.81 23.98
N ARG A 183 5.58 8.97 24.37
CA ARG A 183 4.16 9.08 24.73
C ARG A 183 3.24 8.82 23.53
N TRP A 184 3.77 8.89 22.31
CA TRP A 184 3.03 8.59 21.10
C TRP A 184 2.63 7.12 21.02
N GLY A 185 1.32 6.87 20.91
CA GLY A 185 0.76 5.52 20.86
C GLY A 185 1.23 4.66 19.68
N ARG A 186 1.89 5.26 18.67
CA ARG A 186 2.48 4.54 17.52
C ARG A 186 4.01 4.49 17.57
N CYS A 187 4.64 4.83 18.71
CA CYS A 187 6.10 4.84 18.79
C CYS A 187 6.73 3.46 18.53
N TYR A 188 6.00 2.36 18.82
CA TYR A 188 6.45 1.00 18.47
C TYR A 188 6.51 0.73 16.96
N GLU A 189 5.80 1.51 16.14
CA GLU A 189 5.84 1.45 14.68
C GLU A 189 7.04 2.25 14.11
N SER A 190 7.75 3.03 14.93
CA SER A 190 9.00 3.69 14.55
C SER A 190 10.19 2.78 14.84
N TYR A 191 11.15 2.69 13.91
CA TYR A 191 12.38 1.94 14.15
C TYR A 191 13.28 2.62 15.18
N SER A 192 13.28 3.94 15.26
CA SER A 192 14.15 4.68 16.18
C SER A 192 13.76 6.15 16.26
N GLU A 193 14.18 6.79 17.35
CA GLU A 193 14.25 8.25 17.44
C GLU A 193 15.41 8.83 16.60
N ASP A 194 16.42 8.03 16.25
CA ASP A 194 17.54 8.43 15.39
C ASP A 194 17.19 8.21 13.90
N PRO A 195 17.16 9.29 13.08
CA PRO A 195 16.88 9.19 11.64
C PRO A 195 17.79 8.21 10.90
N ALA A 196 19.06 8.07 11.30
CA ALA A 196 20.02 7.20 10.61
C ALA A 196 19.62 5.72 10.70
N ILE A 197 19.06 5.30 11.83
CA ILE A 197 18.54 3.93 12.00
C ILE A 197 17.28 3.75 11.16
N VAL A 198 16.37 4.72 11.15
CA VAL A 198 15.15 4.65 10.31
C VAL A 198 15.53 4.56 8.83
N GLN A 199 16.51 5.35 8.37
CA GLN A 199 17.07 5.29 7.02
C GLN A 199 17.63 3.90 6.69
N ALA A 200 18.42 3.31 7.58
CA ALA A 200 18.95 1.95 7.39
C ALA A 200 17.82 0.92 7.23
N MET A 201 16.75 1.01 8.01
CA MET A 201 15.63 0.06 7.99
C MET A 201 14.70 0.22 6.77
N THR A 202 14.90 1.24 5.92
CA THR A 202 14.19 1.35 4.64
C THR A 202 14.47 0.19 3.68
N GLU A 203 15.42 -0.70 4.01
CA GLU A 203 15.60 -2.01 3.37
C GLU A 203 14.34 -2.91 3.40
N LEU A 204 13.32 -2.60 4.22
CA LEU A 204 12.01 -3.26 4.09
C LEU A 204 11.41 -3.08 2.69
N VAL A 205 11.62 -1.93 2.04
CA VAL A 205 11.08 -1.61 0.71
C VAL A 205 11.56 -2.61 -0.36
N PRO A 206 12.87 -2.81 -0.61
CA PRO A 206 13.33 -3.83 -1.55
C PRO A 206 13.04 -5.27 -1.08
N GLY A 207 12.84 -5.50 0.23
CA GLY A 207 12.31 -6.78 0.72
C GLY A 207 10.91 -7.06 0.16
N LEU A 208 9.99 -6.11 0.37
CA LEU A 208 8.59 -6.19 -0.06
C LEU A 208 8.44 -6.17 -1.58
N GLN A 209 9.15 -5.26 -2.25
CA GLN A 209 8.98 -4.98 -3.67
C GLN A 209 9.96 -5.77 -4.56
N GLY A 210 11.03 -6.32 -4.02
CA GLY A 210 12.14 -6.85 -4.81
C GLY A 210 13.20 -5.80 -5.13
N ASP A 211 14.40 -6.27 -5.47
CA ASP A 211 15.54 -5.42 -5.77
C ASP A 211 15.40 -4.70 -7.11
N LEU A 212 15.82 -3.44 -7.14
CA LEU A 212 15.84 -2.65 -8.36
C LEU A 212 16.81 -3.27 -9.39
N PRO A 213 16.43 -3.32 -10.67
CA PRO A 213 17.37 -3.63 -11.74
C PRO A 213 18.55 -2.65 -11.77
N ALA A 214 19.68 -3.09 -12.32
CA ALA A 214 20.82 -2.20 -12.54
C ALA A 214 20.39 -0.98 -13.38
N ASN A 215 20.88 0.21 -13.00
CA ASN A 215 20.55 1.48 -13.66
C ASN A 215 19.07 1.86 -13.68
N PHE A 216 18.26 1.31 -12.77
CA PHE A 216 16.86 1.70 -12.65
C PHE A 216 16.72 3.19 -12.30
N ARG A 217 15.76 3.86 -12.94
CA ARG A 217 15.57 5.30 -12.78
C ARG A 217 15.07 5.62 -11.37
N LYS A 218 15.85 6.40 -10.61
CA LYS A 218 15.47 6.89 -9.27
C LYS A 218 14.11 7.59 -9.28
N GLY A 219 13.32 7.34 -8.25
CA GLY A 219 11.99 7.92 -8.03
C GLY A 219 10.87 7.31 -8.88
N VAL A 220 11.16 6.33 -9.74
CA VAL A 220 10.15 5.52 -10.43
C VAL A 220 9.72 4.37 -9.50
N PRO A 221 8.42 4.04 -9.41
CA PRO A 221 7.95 2.90 -8.62
C PRO A 221 8.46 1.58 -9.22
N TYR A 222 8.69 0.55 -8.40
CA TYR A 222 9.12 -0.76 -8.85
C TYR A 222 8.49 -1.89 -8.03
N VAL A 223 8.15 -3.00 -8.68
CA VAL A 223 7.76 -4.27 -8.06
C VAL A 223 8.29 -5.42 -8.93
N GLY A 224 9.18 -6.25 -8.37
CA GLY A 224 9.91 -7.33 -9.02
C GLY A 224 9.15 -8.65 -9.11
N GLY A 225 7.96 -8.64 -9.71
CA GLY A 225 7.21 -9.85 -10.07
C GLY A 225 6.09 -10.23 -9.11
N LYS A 226 5.45 -11.39 -9.39
CA LYS A 226 4.19 -11.82 -8.75
C LYS A 226 4.31 -12.22 -7.27
N GLU A 227 5.52 -12.53 -6.81
CA GLU A 227 5.84 -12.87 -5.42
C GLU A 227 6.11 -11.63 -4.54
N LYS A 228 6.05 -10.43 -5.14
CA LYS A 228 6.33 -9.15 -4.48
C LYS A 228 5.07 -8.32 -4.34
N VAL A 229 5.05 -7.41 -3.38
CA VAL A 229 3.92 -6.51 -3.11
C VAL A 229 4.36 -5.06 -3.18
N LEU A 230 3.41 -4.15 -3.40
CA LEU A 230 3.70 -2.72 -3.30
C LEU A 230 4.05 -2.39 -1.85
N ALA A 231 5.06 -1.53 -1.67
CA ALA A 231 5.36 -0.91 -0.39
C ALA A 231 4.79 0.51 -0.33
N CYS A 232 4.58 0.99 0.90
CA CYS A 232 4.12 2.33 1.23
C CYS A 232 5.02 2.96 2.29
N ALA A 233 5.75 4.01 1.92
CA ALA A 233 6.43 4.83 2.91
C ALA A 233 5.38 5.71 3.63
N LYS A 234 5.24 5.56 4.95
CA LYS A 234 4.24 6.29 5.73
C LYS A 234 4.75 6.81 7.09
N HIS A 235 4.18 7.88 7.66
CA HIS A 235 3.16 8.76 7.09
C HIS A 235 3.75 10.14 6.79
N PHE A 236 3.65 10.57 5.53
CA PHE A 236 4.32 11.76 5.00
C PHE A 236 3.65 13.03 5.54
N VAL A 237 4.34 13.91 6.26
CA VAL A 237 5.67 13.75 6.88
C VAL A 237 5.66 14.42 8.26
N GLY A 238 6.52 13.94 9.16
CA GLY A 238 6.63 14.51 10.51
C GLY A 238 5.66 13.89 11.52
N ASP A 239 5.03 12.76 11.17
CA ASP A 239 4.12 12.01 12.04
C ASP A 239 4.72 11.66 13.42
N GLY A 240 6.00 11.30 13.49
CA GLY A 240 6.70 11.01 14.74
C GLY A 240 7.12 12.24 15.57
N GLY A 241 6.86 13.46 15.09
CA GLY A 241 7.30 14.72 15.71
C GLY A 241 6.19 15.52 16.40
N THR A 242 5.01 14.95 16.60
CA THR A 242 3.86 15.70 17.10
C THR A 242 4.06 16.20 18.53
N THR A 243 3.48 17.36 18.82
CA THR A 243 3.60 18.02 20.12
C THR A 243 3.12 17.09 21.23
N LYS A 244 4.00 16.82 22.21
CA LYS A 244 3.77 15.90 23.35
C LYS A 244 3.47 14.44 22.95
N GLY A 245 3.82 14.03 21.73
CA GLY A 245 3.49 12.72 21.21
C GLY A 245 1.99 12.48 21.02
N ILE A 246 1.16 13.51 20.95
CA ILE A 246 -0.28 13.34 20.73
C ILE A 246 -0.49 12.88 19.28
N ASN A 247 -1.16 11.75 19.09
CA ASN A 247 -1.42 11.20 17.76
C ASN A 247 -2.17 12.22 16.89
N GLU A 248 -1.80 12.32 15.60
CA GLU A 248 -2.45 13.18 14.59
C GLU A 248 -2.37 14.69 14.84
N ASN A 249 -1.62 15.10 15.86
CA ASN A 249 -1.53 16.49 16.27
C ASN A 249 -0.54 17.30 15.39
N ASN A 250 -0.15 18.48 15.87
CA ASN A 250 0.74 19.38 15.15
C ASN A 250 2.21 19.07 15.48
N THR A 251 3.01 18.87 14.44
CA THR A 251 4.47 18.83 14.49
C THR A 251 5.01 20.24 14.30
N VAL A 252 5.60 20.80 15.35
CA VAL A 252 6.12 22.17 15.37
C VAL A 252 7.62 22.15 15.24
N THR A 253 8.13 22.47 14.06
CA THR A 253 9.57 22.51 13.77
C THR A 253 9.85 23.35 12.55
N ASN A 254 11.03 23.95 12.48
CA ASN A 254 11.45 24.68 11.28
C ASN A 254 11.81 23.71 10.13
N TRP A 255 12.05 24.25 8.94
CA TRP A 255 12.47 23.45 7.78
C TRP A 255 13.70 22.59 8.05
N HIS A 256 14.69 23.10 8.77
CA HIS A 256 15.91 22.36 9.10
C HIS A 256 15.59 21.10 9.93
N GLY A 257 14.76 21.24 10.97
CA GLY A 257 14.33 20.11 11.78
C GLY A 257 13.49 19.10 10.97
N LEU A 258 12.57 19.57 10.13
CA LEU A 258 11.78 18.70 9.27
C LEU A 258 12.68 17.90 8.30
N LEU A 259 13.62 18.58 7.63
CA LEU A 259 14.47 17.98 6.61
C LEU A 259 15.58 17.10 7.17
N ASN A 260 16.08 17.39 8.37
CA ASN A 260 17.12 16.58 9.00
C ASN A 260 16.58 15.38 9.78
N ILE A 261 15.37 15.47 10.31
CA ILE A 261 14.81 14.41 11.17
C ILE A 261 13.79 13.58 10.40
N HIS A 262 12.77 14.20 9.82
CA HIS A 262 11.58 13.48 9.37
C HIS A 262 11.56 13.15 7.87
N MET A 263 12.35 13.86 7.07
CA MET A 263 12.42 13.71 5.62
C MET A 263 13.42 12.66 5.09
N PRO A 264 14.59 12.39 5.71
CA PRO A 264 15.67 11.62 5.06
C PRO A 264 15.24 10.23 4.56
N ALA A 265 14.48 9.48 5.36
CA ALA A 265 14.01 8.15 4.98
C ALA A 265 13.02 8.15 3.79
N TYR A 266 12.32 9.26 3.53
CA TYR A 266 11.50 9.38 2.32
C TYR A 266 12.37 9.43 1.07
N TYR A 267 13.48 10.17 1.09
CA TYR A 267 14.42 10.16 -0.03
C TYR A 267 14.96 8.75 -0.28
N ASP A 268 15.36 8.04 0.78
CA ASP A 268 15.92 6.68 0.67
C ASP A 268 14.91 5.68 0.11
N THR A 269 13.66 5.70 0.57
CA THR A 269 12.61 4.83 0.03
C THR A 269 12.29 5.17 -1.44
N ILE A 270 12.30 6.45 -1.82
CA ILE A 270 12.07 6.90 -3.21
C ILE A 270 13.18 6.43 -4.16
N ILE A 271 14.45 6.49 -3.75
CA ILE A 271 15.55 5.99 -4.58
C ILE A 271 15.60 4.45 -4.61
N LYS A 272 15.03 3.77 -3.62
CA LYS A 272 14.76 2.32 -3.60
C LYS A 272 13.49 1.92 -4.36
N GLY A 273 12.82 2.89 -5.01
CA GLY A 273 11.68 2.67 -5.89
C GLY A 273 10.37 2.35 -5.18
N VAL A 274 10.17 2.84 -3.95
CA VAL A 274 8.89 2.69 -3.24
C VAL A 274 7.71 3.10 -4.13
N SER A 275 6.67 2.27 -4.16
CA SER A 275 5.57 2.44 -5.12
C SER A 275 4.56 3.50 -4.70
N THR A 276 4.40 3.69 -3.39
CA THR A 276 3.38 4.56 -2.82
C THR A 276 3.90 5.32 -1.60
N VAL A 277 3.27 6.47 -1.32
CA VAL A 277 3.52 7.26 -0.11
C VAL A 277 2.17 7.62 0.50
N MET A 278 1.97 7.34 1.78
CA MET A 278 0.74 7.68 2.50
C MET A 278 0.92 8.97 3.27
N VAL A 279 -0.03 9.90 3.16
CA VAL A 279 0.01 11.21 3.85
C VAL A 279 -0.42 11.06 5.30
N SER A 280 0.26 11.74 6.23
CA SER A 280 -0.05 11.75 7.66
C SER A 280 -1.30 12.55 7.99
N TYR A 281 -2.07 12.14 9.01
CA TYR A 281 -3.11 12.99 9.62
C TYR A 281 -2.56 14.28 10.26
N SER A 282 -1.29 14.25 10.65
CA SER A 282 -0.66 15.33 11.40
C SER A 282 -0.67 16.65 10.62
N SER A 283 -0.39 17.73 11.34
CA SER A 283 -0.10 19.02 10.74
C SER A 283 1.39 19.33 10.88
N TRP A 284 1.92 20.13 9.97
CA TRP A 284 3.23 20.75 10.15
C TRP A 284 3.04 22.26 10.29
N ASN A 285 3.46 22.80 11.43
CA ASN A 285 3.28 24.22 11.79
C ASN A 285 1.85 24.74 11.56
N GLY A 286 0.84 23.93 11.89
CA GLY A 286 -0.58 24.27 11.76
C GLY A 286 -1.23 23.95 10.42
N VAL A 287 -0.45 23.55 9.40
CA VAL A 287 -0.98 23.15 8.09
C VAL A 287 -1.17 21.64 8.04
N LYS A 288 -2.41 21.19 7.82
CA LYS A 288 -2.75 19.76 7.66
C LYS A 288 -1.96 19.15 6.51
N MET A 289 -1.30 18.01 6.74
CA MET A 289 -0.51 17.35 5.70
C MET A 289 -1.35 16.92 4.51
N HIS A 290 -2.61 16.52 4.72
CA HIS A 290 -3.57 16.22 3.64
C HIS A 290 -3.96 17.44 2.79
N ALA A 291 -3.77 18.67 3.26
CA ALA A 291 -3.98 19.91 2.51
C ALA A 291 -2.65 20.61 2.13
N ASN A 292 -1.50 20.00 2.43
CA ASN A 292 -0.21 20.67 2.28
C ASN A 292 0.37 20.49 0.86
N ARG A 293 -0.08 21.35 -0.06
CA ARG A 293 0.40 21.34 -1.45
C ARG A 293 1.90 21.58 -1.59
N GLU A 294 2.49 22.40 -0.72
CA GLU A 294 3.92 22.69 -0.72
C GLU A 294 4.75 21.42 -0.48
N LEU A 295 4.37 20.61 0.51
CA LEU A 295 5.09 19.38 0.81
C LEU A 295 4.72 18.23 -0.13
N VAL A 296 3.42 18.01 -0.38
CA VAL A 296 2.97 16.86 -1.20
C VAL A 296 3.33 17.05 -2.67
N THR A 297 2.99 18.19 -3.27
CA THR A 297 3.31 18.47 -4.67
C THR A 297 4.68 19.12 -4.82
N GLY A 298 4.96 20.21 -4.10
CA GLY A 298 6.19 20.98 -4.24
C GLY A 298 7.45 20.18 -3.84
N PHE A 299 7.39 19.44 -2.74
CA PHE A 299 8.54 18.69 -2.24
C PHE A 299 8.54 17.24 -2.73
N LEU A 300 7.58 16.40 -2.33
CA LEU A 300 7.58 14.97 -2.64
C LEU A 300 7.53 14.69 -4.14
N LYS A 301 6.52 15.22 -4.85
CA LYS A 301 6.39 14.97 -6.31
C LYS A 301 7.45 15.70 -7.13
N ASN A 302 7.72 16.97 -6.81
CA ASN A 302 8.54 17.83 -7.67
C ASN A 302 10.02 17.86 -7.28
N LYS A 303 10.37 18.02 -6.00
CA LYS A 303 11.77 18.08 -5.52
C LYS A 303 12.38 16.69 -5.42
N LEU A 304 11.73 15.74 -4.72
CA LEU A 304 12.18 14.36 -4.59
C LEU A 304 11.89 13.50 -5.83
N ARG A 305 11.16 14.06 -6.81
CA ARG A 305 10.84 13.41 -8.09
C ARG A 305 10.07 12.09 -7.93
N PHE A 306 9.27 11.94 -6.88
CA PHE A 306 8.44 10.76 -6.69
C PHE A 306 7.45 10.58 -7.85
N ARG A 307 7.48 9.41 -8.51
CA ARG A 307 6.63 9.05 -9.67
C ARG A 307 5.63 7.92 -9.39
N GLY A 308 5.60 7.38 -8.17
CA GLY A 308 4.49 6.55 -7.69
C GLY A 308 3.24 7.40 -7.45
N PHE A 309 2.26 6.82 -6.76
CA PHE A 309 1.05 7.53 -6.36
C PHE A 309 1.04 7.82 -4.84
N VAL A 310 0.48 8.97 -4.49
CA VAL A 310 0.27 9.42 -3.11
C VAL A 310 -1.12 8.99 -2.67
N ILE A 311 -1.23 8.35 -1.51
CA ILE A 311 -2.50 7.91 -0.93
C ILE A 311 -2.81 8.69 0.35
N SER A 312 -4.08 8.97 0.63
CA SER A 312 -4.47 9.48 1.96
C SER A 312 -4.38 8.37 3.01
N ASP A 313 -4.18 8.73 4.27
CA ASP A 313 -4.60 7.88 5.39
C ASP A 313 -6.14 7.74 5.44
N TRP A 314 -6.63 6.82 6.27
CA TRP A 314 -8.05 6.47 6.45
C TRP A 314 -8.90 7.67 6.87
N GLN A 315 -9.84 8.10 6.02
CA GLN A 315 -10.64 9.33 6.27
C GLN A 315 -9.75 10.56 6.56
N GLY A 316 -8.55 10.60 5.97
CA GLY A 316 -7.64 11.71 6.18
C GLY A 316 -8.16 13.04 5.60
N LEU A 317 -9.02 12.97 4.58
CA LEU A 317 -9.72 14.15 4.05
C LEU A 317 -10.72 14.70 5.06
N ASP A 318 -11.51 13.83 5.69
CA ASP A 318 -12.49 14.19 6.70
C ASP A 318 -11.82 15.00 7.82
N ARG A 319 -10.59 14.60 8.20
CA ARG A 319 -9.81 15.21 9.29
C ARG A 319 -9.02 16.48 8.90
N ILE A 320 -9.22 17.01 7.68
CA ILE A 320 -8.76 18.35 7.31
C ILE A 320 -9.52 19.41 8.12
N THR A 321 -10.83 19.23 8.31
CA THR A 321 -11.68 20.18 9.03
C THR A 321 -11.78 19.85 10.52
N SER A 322 -12.21 20.83 11.32
CA SER A 322 -12.56 20.66 12.72
C SER A 322 -13.97 21.19 12.97
N PRO A 323 -14.96 20.36 13.37
CA PRO A 323 -14.85 18.90 13.53
C PRO A 323 -14.56 18.18 12.19
N PRO A 324 -14.11 16.90 12.24
CA PRO A 324 -13.94 16.11 11.03
C PRO A 324 -15.23 16.05 10.20
N HIS A 325 -15.10 16.07 8.88
CA HIS A 325 -16.21 16.04 7.91
C HIS A 325 -17.15 17.26 7.91
N ALA A 326 -16.82 18.35 8.61
CA ALA A 326 -17.67 19.55 8.70
C ALA A 326 -17.91 20.24 7.34
N ASN A 327 -16.95 20.14 6.42
CA ASN A 327 -17.09 20.61 5.04
C ASN A 327 -16.35 19.67 4.09
N TYR A 328 -17.01 18.58 3.72
CA TYR A 328 -16.36 17.53 2.93
C TYR A 328 -16.03 17.96 1.49
N THR A 329 -16.84 18.83 0.88
CA THR A 329 -16.50 19.42 -0.43
C THR A 329 -15.18 20.19 -0.38
N TYR A 330 -14.96 20.98 0.68
CA TYR A 330 -13.67 21.64 0.92
C TYR A 330 -12.54 20.62 1.13
N SER A 331 -12.78 19.56 1.93
CA SER A 331 -11.79 18.50 2.12
C SER A 331 -11.39 17.79 0.82
N ILE A 332 -12.34 17.51 -0.07
CA ILE A 332 -12.06 16.93 -1.40
C ILE A 332 -11.22 17.90 -2.23
N LEU A 333 -11.60 19.18 -2.27
CA LEU A 333 -10.88 20.22 -3.01
C LEU A 333 -9.42 20.32 -2.55
N GLU A 334 -9.20 20.55 -1.25
CA GLU A 334 -7.87 20.72 -0.68
C GLU A 334 -7.02 19.45 -0.79
N GLY A 335 -7.60 18.28 -0.53
CA GLY A 335 -6.87 17.02 -0.63
C GLY A 335 -6.38 16.69 -2.03
N VAL A 336 -7.26 16.88 -3.03
CA VAL A 336 -6.92 16.62 -4.43
C VAL A 336 -5.97 17.69 -4.98
N ASP A 337 -6.17 18.98 -4.64
CA ASP A 337 -5.28 20.05 -5.07
C ASP A 337 -3.89 19.98 -4.42
N ALA A 338 -3.80 19.56 -3.15
CA ALA A 338 -2.53 19.33 -2.46
C ALA A 338 -1.64 18.34 -3.21
N GLY A 339 -2.23 17.40 -3.93
CA GLY A 339 -1.51 16.45 -4.76
C GLY A 339 -1.78 14.99 -4.44
N ILE A 340 -2.78 14.66 -3.61
CA ILE A 340 -3.10 13.26 -3.32
C ILE A 340 -3.70 12.59 -4.57
N ASP A 341 -3.30 11.35 -4.85
CA ASP A 341 -3.67 10.63 -6.07
C ASP A 341 -4.81 9.64 -5.83
N MET A 342 -4.75 8.91 -4.71
CA MET A 342 -5.76 7.94 -4.29
C MET A 342 -6.28 8.28 -2.89
N LEU A 343 -7.58 8.23 -2.69
CA LEU A 343 -8.23 8.62 -1.44
C LEU A 343 -8.83 7.39 -0.77
N MET A 344 -8.46 7.17 0.49
CA MET A 344 -8.98 6.12 1.35
C MET A 344 -10.27 6.61 2.02
N ILE A 345 -11.41 6.37 1.35
CA ILE A 345 -12.74 6.92 1.67
C ILE A 345 -13.62 5.98 2.51
N PRO A 346 -13.01 4.96 3.13
CA PRO A 346 -13.49 3.58 3.36
C PRO A 346 -14.96 3.22 3.10
N TYR A 347 -15.92 4.06 3.50
CA TYR A 347 -17.36 3.79 3.51
C TYR A 347 -18.16 4.68 2.54
N ASN A 348 -18.11 6.02 2.67
CA ASN A 348 -19.00 6.92 1.93
C ASN A 348 -18.45 7.32 0.55
N TYR A 349 -18.12 6.32 -0.27
CA TYR A 349 -17.47 6.55 -1.56
C TYR A 349 -18.35 7.27 -2.58
N THR A 350 -19.68 7.19 -2.49
CA THR A 350 -20.59 7.92 -3.39
C THR A 350 -20.52 9.43 -3.16
N GLU A 351 -20.50 9.88 -1.90
CA GLU A 351 -20.34 11.30 -1.58
C GLU A 351 -19.01 11.85 -2.14
N PHE A 352 -17.92 11.09 -2.01
CA PHE A 352 -16.63 11.46 -2.59
C PHE A 352 -16.68 11.53 -4.12
N ILE A 353 -17.22 10.51 -4.79
CA ILE A 353 -17.28 10.45 -6.25
C ILE A 353 -18.13 11.60 -6.79
N ASP A 354 -19.29 11.85 -6.20
CA ASP A 354 -20.19 12.93 -6.60
C ASP A 354 -19.56 14.31 -6.35
N GLY A 355 -18.95 14.50 -5.17
CA GLY A 355 -18.26 15.73 -4.80
C GLY A 355 -17.07 16.05 -5.72
N LEU A 356 -16.21 15.06 -6.01
CA LEU A 356 -15.09 15.24 -6.93
C LEU A 356 -15.58 15.48 -8.37
N THR A 357 -16.62 14.77 -8.80
CA THR A 357 -17.24 14.98 -10.12
C THR A 357 -17.76 16.41 -10.25
N PHE A 358 -18.44 16.92 -9.22
CA PHE A 358 -18.92 18.29 -9.18
C PHE A 358 -17.77 19.30 -9.27
N LEU A 359 -16.72 19.14 -8.46
CA LEU A 359 -15.57 20.05 -8.44
C LEU A 359 -14.85 20.11 -9.78
N VAL A 360 -14.75 18.98 -10.48
CA VAL A 360 -14.12 18.92 -11.81
C VAL A 360 -15.03 19.53 -12.88
N LYS A 361 -16.32 19.19 -12.91
CA LYS A 361 -17.28 19.74 -13.91
C LYS A 361 -17.44 21.25 -13.81
N ASN A 362 -17.25 21.82 -12.62
CA ASN A 362 -17.31 23.26 -12.37
C ASN A 362 -15.93 23.94 -12.37
N ASN A 363 -14.87 23.27 -12.83
CA ASN A 363 -13.51 23.79 -12.97
C ASN A 363 -12.82 24.24 -11.65
N PHE A 364 -13.32 23.83 -10.48
CA PHE A 364 -12.60 24.02 -9.21
C PHE A 364 -11.35 23.13 -9.14
N ILE A 365 -11.42 21.93 -9.71
CA ILE A 365 -10.27 21.05 -9.91
C ILE A 365 -10.03 20.88 -11.41
N PRO A 366 -8.85 21.23 -11.93
CA PRO A 366 -8.57 21.07 -13.35
C PRO A 366 -8.43 19.58 -13.72
N MET A 367 -8.91 19.21 -14.92
CA MET A 367 -8.75 17.85 -15.45
C MET A 367 -7.29 17.35 -15.46
N SER A 368 -6.33 18.26 -15.61
CA SER A 368 -4.89 17.93 -15.55
C SER A 368 -4.46 17.36 -14.19
N ARG A 369 -5.14 17.74 -13.09
CA ARG A 369 -4.88 17.17 -11.75
C ARG A 369 -5.38 15.74 -11.66
N ILE A 370 -6.59 15.48 -12.15
CA ILE A 370 -7.17 14.13 -12.27
C ILE A 370 -6.28 13.25 -13.15
N ASP A 371 -5.81 13.79 -14.27
CA ASP A 371 -4.92 13.07 -15.19
C ASP A 371 -3.56 12.74 -14.56
N ASP A 372 -2.97 13.63 -13.76
CA ASP A 372 -1.75 13.32 -12.99
C ASP A 372 -1.98 12.16 -12.00
N ALA A 373 -3.08 12.21 -11.23
CA ALA A 373 -3.43 11.17 -10.27
C ALA A 373 -3.58 9.81 -10.93
N VAL A 374 -4.43 9.72 -11.94
CA VAL A 374 -4.72 8.47 -12.64
C VAL A 374 -3.48 7.95 -13.36
N LYS A 375 -2.68 8.81 -13.99
CA LYS A 375 -1.41 8.41 -14.63
C LYS A 375 -0.44 7.76 -13.63
N ARG A 376 -0.40 8.22 -12.38
CA ARG A 376 0.45 7.65 -11.32
C ARG A 376 -0.07 6.29 -10.84
N ILE A 377 -1.39 6.18 -10.64
CA ILE A 377 -2.05 4.93 -10.23
C ILE A 377 -1.87 3.86 -11.32
N LEU A 378 -2.16 4.20 -12.58
CA LEU A 378 -1.97 3.30 -13.72
C LEU A 378 -0.50 2.90 -13.90
N ARG A 379 0.45 3.83 -13.69
CA ARG A 379 1.89 3.49 -13.73
C ARG A 379 2.22 2.38 -12.75
N VAL A 380 1.74 2.46 -11.52
CA VAL A 380 2.01 1.43 -10.52
C VAL A 380 1.33 0.11 -10.91
N LYS A 381 0.06 0.14 -11.35
CA LYS A 381 -0.67 -1.06 -11.81
C LYS A 381 0.01 -1.78 -12.97
N PHE A 382 0.49 -1.04 -13.97
CA PHE A 382 1.24 -1.63 -15.09
C PHE A 382 2.63 -2.12 -14.65
N MET A 383 3.36 -1.33 -13.85
CA MET A 383 4.70 -1.67 -13.38
C MET A 383 4.73 -3.00 -12.62
N MET A 384 3.73 -3.23 -11.77
CA MET A 384 3.65 -4.46 -10.97
C MET A 384 3.11 -5.68 -11.74
N GLY A 385 2.79 -5.52 -13.03
CA GLY A 385 2.23 -6.59 -13.87
C GLY A 385 0.78 -6.96 -13.54
N LEU A 386 0.01 -6.06 -12.93
CA LEU A 386 -1.36 -6.35 -12.48
C LEU A 386 -2.34 -6.54 -13.65
N PHE A 387 -2.08 -5.90 -14.79
CA PHE A 387 -2.88 -6.12 -16.00
C PHE A 387 -2.66 -7.51 -16.60
N GLU A 388 -1.48 -8.09 -16.39
CA GLU A 388 -1.12 -9.43 -16.88
C GLU A 388 -1.57 -10.52 -15.90
N ASN A 389 -1.46 -10.26 -14.60
CA ASN A 389 -1.81 -11.22 -13.54
C ASN A 389 -2.75 -10.56 -12.52
N PRO A 390 -4.03 -10.32 -12.89
CA PRO A 390 -4.94 -9.60 -12.02
C PRO A 390 -5.49 -10.47 -10.88
N LEU A 391 -5.62 -11.78 -11.11
CA LEU A 391 -6.18 -12.72 -10.14
C LEU A 391 -5.10 -13.24 -9.17
N ALA A 392 -5.52 -13.51 -7.94
CA ALA A 392 -4.72 -14.14 -6.91
C ALA A 392 -4.43 -15.61 -7.25
N ASP A 393 -3.24 -16.06 -6.86
CA ASP A 393 -2.66 -17.37 -7.18
C ASP A 393 -2.75 -18.31 -5.96
N TYR A 394 -3.61 -19.33 -6.01
CA TYR A 394 -3.77 -20.31 -4.92
C TYR A 394 -2.48 -21.06 -4.59
N SER A 395 -1.50 -21.16 -5.50
CA SER A 395 -0.23 -21.83 -5.20
C SER A 395 0.62 -21.06 -4.17
N MET A 396 0.28 -19.80 -3.90
CA MET A 396 0.94 -18.97 -2.89
C MET A 396 0.46 -19.26 -1.47
N THR A 397 -0.70 -19.91 -1.27
CA THR A 397 -1.27 -20.10 0.09
C THR A 397 -0.33 -20.86 1.03
N LYS A 398 0.53 -21.72 0.49
CA LYS A 398 1.60 -22.45 1.20
C LYS A 398 2.58 -21.57 1.99
N TYR A 399 2.72 -20.29 1.63
CA TYR A 399 3.65 -19.39 2.31
C TYR A 399 3.08 -18.84 3.63
N LEU A 400 1.75 -18.82 3.80
CA LEU A 400 1.11 -18.27 5.00
C LEU A 400 1.54 -19.06 6.24
N GLY A 401 2.19 -18.39 7.18
CA GLY A 401 2.64 -19.02 8.42
C GLY A 401 3.67 -20.15 8.24
N SER A 402 4.45 -20.12 7.15
CA SER A 402 5.46 -21.16 6.86
C SER A 402 6.50 -21.30 7.98
N GLN A 403 7.10 -22.49 8.10
CA GLN A 403 8.06 -22.77 9.17
C GLN A 403 9.35 -21.95 8.98
N GLU A 404 9.76 -21.73 7.73
CA GLU A 404 10.91 -20.91 7.37
C GLU A 404 10.72 -19.45 7.84
N HIS A 405 9.53 -18.88 7.60
CA HIS A 405 9.23 -17.52 8.04
C HIS A 405 9.16 -17.42 9.57
N ARG A 406 8.60 -18.42 10.25
CA ARG A 406 8.58 -18.45 11.72
C ARG A 406 9.98 -18.59 12.32
N GLU A 407 10.91 -19.29 11.68
CA GLU A 407 12.30 -19.33 12.13
C GLU A 407 13.00 -17.98 11.94
N LEU A 408 12.72 -17.28 10.83
CA LEU A 408 13.19 -15.90 10.64
C LEU A 408 12.62 -14.96 11.72
N ALA A 409 11.33 -15.08 12.05
CA ALA A 409 10.71 -14.29 13.11
C ALA A 409 11.35 -14.60 14.48
N ARG A 410 11.62 -15.88 14.76
CA ARG A 410 12.33 -16.31 15.98
C ARG A 410 13.76 -15.75 16.04
N GLU A 411 14.47 -15.75 14.92
CA GLU A 411 15.79 -15.11 14.81
C GLU A 411 15.69 -13.62 15.10
N ALA A 412 14.72 -12.93 14.49
CA ALA A 412 14.48 -11.51 14.71
C ALA A 412 14.22 -11.22 16.19
N VAL A 413 13.26 -11.92 16.82
CA VAL A 413 12.97 -11.80 18.26
C VAL A 413 14.23 -11.93 19.10
N ARG A 414 15.10 -12.90 18.82
CA ARG A 414 16.36 -13.06 19.57
C ARG A 414 17.27 -11.84 19.44
N ARG A 415 17.37 -11.26 18.24
CA ARG A 415 18.24 -10.10 17.95
C ARG A 415 17.63 -8.77 18.44
N THR A 416 16.33 -8.70 18.73
CA THR A 416 15.70 -7.47 19.25
C THR A 416 15.89 -7.29 20.76
N LEU A 417 16.33 -8.31 21.49
CA LEU A 417 16.42 -8.25 22.95
C LEU A 417 17.56 -7.34 23.41
N VAL A 418 17.23 -6.32 24.20
CA VAL A 418 18.20 -5.43 24.84
C VAL A 418 18.40 -5.87 26.29
N LEU A 419 19.60 -6.35 26.63
CA LEU A 419 19.93 -6.74 27.99
C LEU A 419 20.25 -5.51 28.85
N LEU A 420 19.27 -5.08 29.65
CA LEU A 420 19.41 -3.90 30.51
C LEU A 420 20.16 -4.17 31.83
N LYS A 421 20.03 -5.38 32.38
CA LYS A 421 20.66 -5.80 33.64
C LYS A 421 20.89 -7.31 33.66
N ASN A 422 22.04 -7.75 34.17
CA ASN A 422 22.40 -9.17 34.27
C ASN A 422 23.03 -9.52 35.62
N GLY A 423 22.22 -9.54 36.69
CA GLY A 423 22.68 -9.85 38.06
C GLY A 423 22.53 -8.68 39.04
N GLY A 424 22.67 -8.99 40.33
CA GLY A 424 22.57 -8.02 41.43
C GLY A 424 23.91 -7.37 41.81
N SER A 425 25.03 -7.97 41.41
CA SER A 425 26.39 -7.46 41.55
C SER A 425 27.17 -7.72 40.25
N SER A 426 28.31 -7.05 40.06
CA SER A 426 29.21 -7.22 38.91
C SER A 426 29.80 -8.63 38.78
N ASP A 427 29.80 -9.39 39.86
CA ASP A 427 30.64 -10.60 39.97
C ASP A 427 29.87 -11.88 39.65
N LYS A 428 28.53 -11.81 39.47
CA LYS A 428 27.71 -12.97 39.17
C LYS A 428 26.60 -12.65 38.16
N ALA A 429 26.85 -13.04 36.91
CA ALA A 429 25.85 -13.02 35.85
C ALA A 429 24.70 -13.99 36.14
N LEU A 430 23.46 -13.54 35.91
CA LEU A 430 22.26 -14.37 36.03
C LEU A 430 21.96 -15.14 34.74
N ILE A 431 22.13 -14.50 33.58
CA ILE A 431 21.91 -15.11 32.26
C ILE A 431 23.25 -15.37 31.54
N PRO A 432 23.37 -16.47 30.78
CA PRO A 432 22.30 -17.43 30.42
C PRO A 432 21.90 -18.38 31.56
N LEU A 433 20.60 -18.65 31.68
CA LEU A 433 20.07 -19.62 32.65
C LEU A 433 20.48 -21.05 32.26
N SER A 434 20.76 -21.89 33.27
CA SER A 434 20.98 -23.32 33.05
C SER A 434 19.70 -24.00 32.56
N LYS A 435 19.82 -24.82 31.51
CA LYS A 435 18.73 -25.71 31.07
C LYS A 435 18.50 -26.89 32.02
N LYS A 436 19.48 -27.18 32.90
CA LYS A 436 19.41 -28.21 33.94
C LYS A 436 19.09 -27.54 35.26
N SER A 437 17.81 -27.54 35.61
CA SER A 437 17.30 -27.10 36.92
C SER A 437 16.24 -28.09 37.38
N PRO A 438 16.21 -28.51 38.65
CA PRO A 438 15.18 -29.43 39.15
C PRO A 438 13.78 -28.83 39.08
N LYS A 439 13.66 -27.50 39.18
CA LYS A 439 12.41 -26.76 39.07
C LYS A 439 12.67 -25.33 38.63
N ILE A 440 11.78 -24.78 37.82
CA ILE A 440 11.77 -23.36 37.46
C ILE A 440 10.36 -22.80 37.68
N LEU A 441 10.27 -21.50 37.94
CA LEU A 441 9.01 -20.75 37.99
C LEU A 441 8.95 -19.83 36.78
N VAL A 442 7.82 -19.84 36.08
CA VAL A 442 7.47 -18.85 35.06
C VAL A 442 6.25 -18.10 35.58
N ALA A 443 6.32 -16.77 35.64
CA ALA A 443 5.27 -15.93 36.21
C ALA A 443 5.16 -14.60 35.45
N GLY A 444 4.05 -13.88 35.66
CA GLY A 444 3.75 -12.59 35.04
C GLY A 444 2.64 -12.67 33.99
N THR A 445 1.90 -11.58 33.82
CA THR A 445 0.71 -11.51 32.95
C THR A 445 0.99 -11.73 31.46
N HIS A 446 2.25 -11.67 31.04
CA HIS A 446 2.69 -11.81 29.64
C HIS A 446 3.38 -13.14 29.35
N ALA A 447 3.56 -14.01 30.36
CA ALA A 447 4.36 -15.22 30.22
C ALA A 447 3.73 -16.29 29.30
N ASP A 448 2.40 -16.34 29.23
CA ASP A 448 1.65 -17.27 28.37
C ASP A 448 0.47 -16.53 27.70
N ASN A 449 0.78 -15.50 26.94
CA ASN A 449 -0.22 -14.67 26.27
C ASN A 449 0.27 -14.16 24.92
N ILE A 450 -0.14 -14.83 23.83
CA ILE A 450 0.28 -14.50 22.46
C ILE A 450 -0.10 -13.07 22.10
N GLY A 451 -1.33 -12.69 22.41
CA GLY A 451 -1.84 -11.34 22.17
C GLY A 451 -0.96 -10.25 22.75
N ASN A 452 -0.62 -10.38 24.03
CA ASN A 452 0.18 -9.38 24.74
C ASN A 452 1.62 -9.29 24.21
N GLN A 453 2.24 -10.41 23.82
CA GLN A 453 3.59 -10.37 23.24
C GLN A 453 3.62 -9.85 21.80
N CYS A 454 2.49 -9.90 21.08
CA CYS A 454 2.36 -9.39 19.71
C CYS A 454 2.02 -7.88 19.68
N GLY A 455 1.17 -7.41 20.59
CA GLY A 455 0.77 -6.00 20.72
C GLY A 455 -0.31 -5.58 19.72
N GLY A 456 -0.35 -4.27 19.42
CA GLY A 456 -1.28 -3.69 18.44
C GLY A 456 -1.03 -4.22 17.02
N TRP A 457 -1.99 -3.99 16.12
CA TRP A 457 -1.95 -4.49 14.75
C TRP A 457 -1.76 -6.01 14.64
N THR A 458 -2.32 -6.81 15.55
CA THR A 458 -2.30 -8.28 15.45
C THR A 458 -3.71 -8.82 15.53
N ILE A 459 -4.21 -9.38 14.43
CA ILE A 459 -5.58 -9.83 14.19
C ILE A 459 -6.62 -8.70 14.23
N GLN A 460 -6.60 -7.88 15.27
CA GLN A 460 -7.43 -6.70 15.46
C GLN A 460 -6.58 -5.43 15.41
N TRP A 461 -7.19 -4.29 15.07
CA TRP A 461 -6.51 -2.99 15.02
C TRP A 461 -5.73 -2.67 16.32
N GLN A 462 -6.40 -2.77 17.46
CA GLN A 462 -5.81 -2.51 18.79
C GLN A 462 -5.01 -3.70 19.36
N GLY A 463 -4.93 -4.81 18.63
CA GLY A 463 -4.56 -6.10 19.20
C GLY A 463 -5.64 -6.65 20.13
N GLN A 464 -5.38 -7.81 20.73
CA GLN A 464 -6.29 -8.45 21.68
C GLN A 464 -5.49 -9.36 22.61
N THR A 465 -5.87 -9.42 23.89
CA THR A 465 -5.31 -10.36 24.88
C THR A 465 -5.70 -11.81 24.58
N GLY A 466 -4.79 -12.76 24.82
CA GLY A 466 -5.07 -14.20 24.83
C GLY A 466 -4.42 -14.96 23.67
N ASN A 467 -4.92 -16.16 23.40
CA ASN A 467 -4.43 -17.02 22.32
C ASN A 467 -5.14 -16.67 21.00
N ILE A 468 -4.72 -15.57 20.36
CA ILE A 468 -5.44 -14.95 19.23
C ILE A 468 -5.06 -15.50 17.85
N THR A 469 -3.94 -16.22 17.75
CA THR A 469 -3.43 -16.85 16.52
C THR A 469 -2.64 -18.11 16.87
N VAL A 470 -2.23 -18.89 15.87
CA VAL A 470 -1.57 -20.19 16.08
C VAL A 470 -0.21 -20.02 16.78
N PRO A 471 -0.01 -20.54 18.01
CA PRO A 471 1.30 -20.62 18.62
C PRO A 471 2.18 -21.62 17.89
N ARG A 472 3.48 -21.32 17.78
CA ARG A 472 4.47 -22.31 17.35
C ARG A 472 4.78 -23.38 18.41
N PHE A 473 4.28 -23.25 19.63
CA PHE A 473 4.43 -24.34 20.60
C PHE A 473 3.48 -25.49 20.23
N LEU A 474 3.87 -26.25 19.20
CA LEU A 474 3.72 -27.69 19.21
C LEU A 474 4.31 -28.13 20.55
N ARG A 475 3.43 -28.42 21.53
CA ARG A 475 3.81 -29.25 22.65
C ARG A 475 4.41 -30.54 22.04
N PRO A 476 5.59 -31.01 22.49
CA PRO A 476 5.96 -32.38 22.22
C PRO A 476 4.88 -33.34 22.74
#